data_AF-C1N4A4-F1
#
_entry.id   AF-C1N4A4-F1
#
_cell.length_a   1.000
_cell.length_b   1.000
_cell.length_c   1.000
_cell.angle_alpha   90.00
_cell.angle_beta   90.00
_cell.angle_gamma   90.00
#
_symmetry.space_group_name_H-M   'P 1'
#
loop_
_entity.id
_entity.type
_entity.pdbx_description
1 polymer ?
#
loop_
_entity_poly.entity_id
_entity_poly.type
_entity_poly.pdbx_seq_one_letter_code
_entity_poly.pdbx_strand_id
1 'polypeptide(L)'
;MHALRALASSQFASAARRVRRAASSSSSSLVASSASPAAAPARRRRRASSSPRRRPSTSSSPSRRRLLVAAASFFATLAPGRASAAPDASSCEPLGKSSSVAMRAAGGGGVGGGDDASASSEILDLYPGTALTRMENARDRAASLTEDQLSRDWSSVRALLLWAAGLRDLTDVAPGAGNTGHCFNDFNHVDATTMSLSVSDNENRGQVSGIAFGNRLGPGIKVASDPDLGPGGSWCTCAQGGRSEPPEDVAHLQFRSAIAWKLGAFYLTLGPSLSIPARDAFELHLTPMNSNPPSLCMEWPSVWVPFGGFSRFVLVDDAGAQLATGVPTGPGLPSQREREMNYEILRGGRYARAADAYAAAGAR
;
A
#
# COMPACT_ATOMS: atom_id res chain seq x y z
N MET A 1 15.85 -8.03 40.55
CA MET A 1 15.12 -7.05 39.72
C MET A 1 15.93 -5.79 39.37
N HIS A 2 16.40 -4.95 40.31
CA HIS A 2 17.00 -3.66 39.94
C HIS A 2 18.29 -3.68 39.10
N ALA A 3 19.19 -4.66 39.30
CA ALA A 3 20.50 -4.68 38.62
C ALA A 3 20.43 -4.83 37.09
N LEU A 4 19.41 -5.54 36.55
CA LEU A 4 19.32 -5.83 35.11
C LEU A 4 18.95 -4.60 34.25
N ARG A 5 18.25 -3.60 34.82
CA ARG A 5 17.94 -2.36 34.09
C ARG A 5 19.18 -1.50 33.80
N ALA A 6 20.22 -1.56 34.64
CA ALA A 6 21.42 -0.74 34.48
C ALA A 6 22.29 -1.17 33.27
N LEU A 7 22.28 -2.46 32.90
CA LEU A 7 23.07 -3.00 31.80
C LEU A 7 22.48 -2.67 30.42
N ALA A 8 21.15 -2.55 30.30
CA ALA A 8 20.50 -2.16 29.05
C ALA A 8 20.82 -0.70 28.65
N SER A 9 20.81 0.23 29.62
CA SER A 9 21.07 1.65 29.36
C SER A 9 22.51 1.96 28.92
N SER A 10 23.50 1.15 29.34
CA SER A 10 24.90 1.41 28.99
C SER A 10 25.25 1.04 27.55
N GLN A 11 24.62 0.01 26.99
CA GLN A 11 24.89 -0.42 25.60
C GLN A 11 24.34 0.58 24.57
N PHE A 12 23.12 1.10 24.76
CA PHE A 12 22.55 2.14 23.90
C PHE A 12 23.40 3.42 23.85
N ALA A 13 23.97 3.84 24.99
CA ALA A 13 24.87 4.99 25.05
C ALA A 13 26.21 4.79 24.28
N SER A 14 26.61 3.54 24.05
CA SER A 14 27.84 3.19 23.29
C SER A 14 27.62 3.29 21.78
N ALA A 15 26.49 2.79 21.27
CA ALA A 15 26.14 2.85 19.85
C ALA A 15 26.09 4.29 19.31
N ALA A 16 25.40 5.18 20.04
CA ALA A 16 25.26 6.59 19.67
C ALA A 16 26.60 7.36 19.55
N ARG A 17 27.65 6.92 20.26
CA ARG A 17 28.98 7.54 20.19
C ARG A 17 29.79 7.08 18.98
N ARG A 18 29.55 5.89 18.42
CA ARG A 18 30.26 5.43 17.22
C ARG A 18 29.84 6.20 15.97
N VAL A 19 28.54 6.43 15.78
CA VAL A 19 28.01 7.16 14.61
C VAL A 19 28.57 8.58 14.52
N ARG A 20 28.62 9.32 15.64
CA ARG A 20 29.17 10.70 15.67
C ARG A 20 30.67 10.80 15.39
N ARG A 21 31.44 9.70 15.44
CA ARG A 21 32.90 9.72 15.24
C ARG A 21 33.34 9.42 13.81
N ALA A 22 32.42 9.00 12.93
CA ALA A 22 32.69 8.78 11.50
C ALA A 22 32.56 10.05 10.65
N ALA A 23 31.90 11.09 11.15
CA ALA A 23 31.57 12.31 10.40
C ALA A 23 32.61 13.45 10.52
N SER A 24 33.74 13.23 11.20
CA SER A 24 34.68 14.30 11.60
C SER A 24 36.13 14.09 11.14
N SER A 25 36.38 13.25 10.14
CA SER A 25 37.74 12.82 9.72
C SER A 25 38.06 13.09 8.24
N SER A 26 37.66 14.25 7.71
CA SER A 26 37.93 14.66 6.32
C SER A 26 38.25 16.16 6.19
N SER A 27 39.31 16.64 6.86
CA SER A 27 39.99 17.93 6.55
C SER A 27 41.25 18.13 7.38
N SER A 28 42.44 17.94 6.79
CA SER A 28 43.72 18.50 7.27
C SER A 28 44.84 18.25 6.27
N SER A 29 45.12 19.26 5.43
CA SER A 29 46.45 19.87 5.28
C SER A 29 46.58 20.65 3.96
N LEU A 30 47.10 21.88 4.04
CA LEU A 30 48.35 22.30 3.39
C LEU A 30 48.68 23.75 3.79
N VAL A 31 49.81 23.90 4.49
CA VAL A 31 50.73 25.07 4.56
C VAL A 31 50.15 26.46 4.91
N ALA A 32 50.78 27.10 5.90
CA ALA A 32 50.56 28.51 6.26
C ALA A 32 51.75 29.39 5.80
N SER A 33 51.52 30.70 5.66
CA SER A 33 52.59 31.72 5.78
C SER A 33 52.06 33.07 6.26
N SER A 34 52.78 33.61 7.23
CA SER A 34 52.74 34.94 7.86
C SER A 34 52.43 36.16 6.99
N ALA A 35 51.70 37.16 7.55
CA ALA A 35 52.25 38.49 7.92
C ALA A 35 51.14 39.54 8.21
N SER A 36 51.49 40.59 8.96
CA SER A 36 50.69 41.80 9.23
C SER A 36 51.65 43.01 9.30
N PRO A 37 51.23 44.28 9.48
CA PRO A 37 49.88 44.89 9.41
C PRO A 37 49.84 46.12 8.45
N ALA A 38 48.72 46.89 8.43
CA ALA A 38 48.69 48.37 8.65
C ALA A 38 47.55 49.15 7.93
N ALA A 39 47.29 50.36 8.45
CA ALA A 39 46.71 51.55 7.81
C ALA A 39 45.21 51.58 7.37
N ALA A 40 44.44 52.43 8.05
CA ALA A 40 43.34 53.23 7.47
C ALA A 40 43.93 54.57 6.91
N PRO A 41 43.23 55.43 6.13
CA PRO A 41 42.00 56.13 6.56
C PRO A 41 40.97 56.45 5.43
N ALA A 42 39.96 57.27 5.75
CA ALA A 42 38.76 57.52 4.93
C ALA A 42 38.82 58.72 3.96
N ARG A 43 38.03 58.65 2.87
CA ARG A 43 37.22 59.73 2.21
C ARG A 43 36.44 59.11 1.02
N ARG A 44 35.13 59.29 0.80
CA ARG A 44 34.24 60.49 0.64
C ARG A 44 34.20 61.00 -0.82
N ARG A 45 32.98 61.15 -1.37
CA ARG A 45 32.56 61.71 -2.71
C ARG A 45 32.54 60.69 -3.89
N ARG A 46 31.70 60.84 -4.95
CA ARG A 46 30.35 61.47 -5.12
C ARG A 46 29.81 61.21 -6.55
N ARG A 47 28.50 60.88 -6.68
CA ARG A 47 27.61 61.10 -7.86
C ARG A 47 27.84 60.34 -9.20
N ALA A 48 26.71 60.18 -9.92
CA ALA A 48 26.55 60.03 -11.39
C ALA A 48 27.02 58.69 -12.03
N SER A 49 26.44 58.19 -13.14
CA SER A 49 25.11 58.41 -13.78
C SER A 49 24.93 57.42 -14.96
N SER A 50 23.68 57.16 -15.41
CA SER A 50 23.31 56.49 -16.69
C SER A 50 23.78 55.02 -16.87
N SER A 51 23.19 54.16 -17.71
CA SER A 51 21.93 54.19 -18.48
C SER A 51 21.45 52.73 -18.76
N PRO A 52 20.19 52.49 -19.18
CA PRO A 52 19.65 51.14 -19.34
C PRO A 52 20.06 50.45 -20.66
N ARG A 53 20.00 49.11 -20.67
CA ARG A 53 20.01 48.30 -21.91
C ARG A 53 18.82 47.34 -21.97
N ARG A 54 17.76 47.75 -22.67
CA ARG A 54 16.87 46.80 -23.36
C ARG A 54 17.64 46.17 -24.54
N ARG A 55 17.32 44.91 -24.88
CA ARG A 55 17.60 44.32 -26.20
C ARG A 55 16.25 43.95 -26.85
N PRO A 56 16.02 44.30 -28.13
CA PRO A 56 14.83 43.89 -28.85
C PRO A 56 14.96 42.46 -29.40
N SER A 57 13.81 41.86 -29.70
CA SER A 57 13.66 40.61 -30.43
C SER A 57 13.97 40.75 -31.92
N THR A 58 14.54 39.72 -32.54
CA THR A 58 14.56 39.53 -34.00
C THR A 58 13.92 38.18 -34.35
N SER A 59 12.77 38.22 -35.02
CA SER A 59 12.05 37.05 -35.51
C SER A 59 12.55 36.60 -36.88
N SER A 60 12.78 35.30 -37.08
CA SER A 60 12.89 34.72 -38.43
C SER A 60 12.39 33.28 -38.52
N SER A 61 11.52 33.07 -39.50
CA SER A 61 11.02 31.79 -40.03
C SER A 61 10.28 32.11 -41.34
N PRO A 62 10.02 31.13 -42.23
CA PRO A 62 10.23 29.70 -42.08
C PRO A 62 11.21 29.09 -43.10
N SER A 63 11.49 27.79 -42.99
CA SER A 63 12.05 26.98 -44.08
C SER A 63 11.26 25.69 -44.22
N ARG A 64 10.50 25.56 -45.31
CA ARG A 64 9.75 24.32 -45.64
C ARG A 64 10.72 23.23 -46.09
N ARG A 65 10.84 22.13 -45.35
CA ARG A 65 11.38 20.87 -45.88
C ARG A 65 10.24 19.89 -46.13
N ARG A 66 10.13 19.43 -47.38
CA ARG A 66 9.29 18.29 -47.74
C ARG A 66 10.02 17.01 -47.30
N LEU A 67 9.37 16.12 -46.56
CA LEU A 67 9.81 14.73 -46.47
C LEU A 67 9.22 13.96 -47.66
N LEU A 68 10.06 13.14 -48.30
CA LEU A 68 9.62 12.10 -49.21
C LEU A 68 9.33 10.85 -48.38
N VAL A 69 8.12 10.29 -48.50
CA VAL A 69 7.79 8.98 -47.93
C VAL A 69 8.20 7.91 -48.94
N ALA A 70 9.24 7.14 -48.60
CA ALA A 70 9.63 5.97 -49.38
C ALA A 70 8.80 4.76 -48.93
N ALA A 71 7.99 4.20 -49.82
CA ALA A 71 7.25 2.97 -49.55
C ALA A 71 8.18 1.75 -49.73
N ALA A 72 8.47 1.04 -48.64
CA ALA A 72 9.27 -0.19 -48.66
C ALA A 72 8.36 -1.42 -48.65
N SER A 73 8.06 -1.96 -49.82
CA SER A 73 7.24 -3.16 -49.98
C SER A 73 8.00 -4.43 -49.57
N PHE A 74 7.80 -4.90 -48.34
CA PHE A 74 8.30 -6.22 -47.92
C PHE A 74 7.42 -7.35 -48.45
N PHE A 75 7.94 -8.11 -49.42
CA PHE A 75 7.39 -9.42 -49.78
C PHE A 75 7.78 -10.44 -48.70
N ALA A 76 6.82 -10.85 -47.86
CA ALA A 76 6.97 -12.00 -46.99
C ALA A 76 6.64 -13.29 -47.75
N THR A 77 7.63 -14.16 -47.96
CA THR A 77 7.43 -15.47 -48.59
C THR A 77 6.82 -16.46 -47.59
N LEU A 78 5.64 -16.99 -47.92
CA LEU A 78 5.01 -18.08 -47.17
C LEU A 78 5.74 -19.40 -47.42
N ALA A 79 6.15 -20.07 -46.34
CA ALA A 79 6.66 -21.44 -46.36
C ALA A 79 5.81 -22.31 -45.42
N PRO A 80 5.28 -23.47 -45.87
CA PRO A 80 4.46 -24.34 -45.04
C PRO A 80 5.34 -25.17 -44.08
N GLY A 81 5.19 -24.96 -42.77
CA GLY A 81 6.08 -25.53 -41.75
C GLY A 81 5.35 -26.19 -40.58
N ARG A 82 5.03 -27.48 -40.73
CA ARG A 82 4.69 -28.48 -39.69
C ARG A 82 3.81 -28.03 -38.50
N ALA A 83 2.58 -28.55 -38.47
CA ALA A 83 1.84 -28.67 -37.22
C ALA A 83 2.57 -29.61 -36.23
N SER A 84 2.65 -29.19 -34.97
CA SER A 84 2.99 -30.04 -33.83
C SER A 84 1.72 -30.27 -33.00
N ALA A 85 1.49 -31.50 -32.55
CA ALA A 85 0.28 -31.84 -31.80
C ALA A 85 0.24 -31.13 -30.44
N ALA A 86 -0.94 -30.60 -30.09
CA ALA A 86 -1.24 -30.21 -28.72
C ALA A 86 -1.67 -31.46 -27.92
N PRO A 87 -1.21 -31.62 -26.66
CA PRO A 87 -1.81 -32.58 -25.73
C PRO A 87 -3.19 -32.09 -25.26
N ASP A 88 -4.11 -33.02 -25.03
CA ASP A 88 -5.52 -32.72 -24.75
C ASP A 88 -5.78 -31.99 -23.43
N ALA A 89 -6.86 -31.20 -23.42
CA ALA A 89 -7.42 -30.59 -22.22
C ALA A 89 -8.64 -31.40 -21.74
N SER A 90 -8.44 -32.37 -20.83
CA SER A 90 -9.54 -32.99 -20.07
C SER A 90 -9.08 -33.74 -18.82
N SER A 91 -9.33 -33.16 -17.63
CA SER A 91 -9.44 -33.88 -16.34
C SER A 91 -9.85 -32.94 -15.19
N CYS A 92 -11.09 -32.45 -15.22
CA CYS A 92 -11.68 -31.71 -14.10
C CYS A 92 -12.16 -32.67 -12.99
N GLU A 93 -11.25 -33.19 -12.18
CA GLU A 93 -11.58 -33.92 -10.95
C GLU A 93 -12.01 -32.95 -9.83
N PRO A 94 -13.18 -33.15 -9.18
CA PRO A 94 -13.67 -32.26 -8.14
C PRO A 94 -12.99 -32.54 -6.79
N LEU A 95 -11.95 -31.77 -6.46
CA LEU A 95 -11.32 -31.83 -5.13
C LEU A 95 -12.35 -31.48 -4.03
N GLY A 96 -12.55 -32.44 -3.12
CA GLY A 96 -13.72 -32.49 -2.27
C GLY A 96 -13.71 -31.52 -1.09
N LYS A 97 -14.93 -31.03 -0.77
CA LYS A 97 -15.41 -30.66 0.58
C LYS A 97 -14.40 -29.95 1.49
N SER A 98 -14.40 -28.62 1.45
CA SER A 98 -13.75 -27.78 2.47
C SER A 98 -14.20 -28.16 3.88
N SER A 99 -13.26 -28.58 4.73
CA SER A 99 -13.49 -28.70 6.17
C SER A 99 -13.67 -27.31 6.77
N SER A 100 -14.85 -27.03 7.35
CA SER A 100 -15.13 -25.77 8.02
C SER A 100 -14.38 -25.66 9.36
N VAL A 101 -13.16 -25.13 9.34
CA VAL A 101 -12.38 -24.85 10.54
C VAL A 101 -12.98 -23.64 11.27
N ALA A 102 -13.74 -23.91 12.33
CA ALA A 102 -14.34 -22.88 13.17
C ALA A 102 -13.28 -22.27 14.10
N MET A 103 -12.65 -21.17 13.64
CA MET A 103 -11.75 -20.33 14.45
C MET A 103 -12.40 -19.98 15.80
N ARG A 104 -11.84 -20.52 16.89
CA ARG A 104 -12.29 -20.22 18.26
C ARG A 104 -11.69 -18.90 18.72
N ALA A 105 -12.54 -17.92 19.00
CA ALA A 105 -12.11 -16.70 19.68
C ALA A 105 -11.58 -17.03 21.09
N ALA A 106 -10.28 -16.90 21.30
CA ALA A 106 -9.62 -17.21 22.56
C ALA A 106 -9.83 -16.07 23.58
N GLY A 107 -10.62 -16.33 24.63
CA GLY A 107 -10.61 -15.49 25.83
C GLY A 107 -9.31 -15.72 26.61
N GLY A 108 -8.59 -14.63 26.92
CA GLY A 108 -7.24 -14.71 27.49
C GLY A 108 -7.18 -15.12 28.96
N GLY A 109 -6.02 -15.63 29.40
CA GLY A 109 -5.79 -15.95 30.82
C GLY A 109 -4.69 -16.99 31.10
N GLY A 110 -3.48 -16.83 30.54
CA GLY A 110 -2.36 -17.72 30.84
C GLY A 110 -1.01 -17.12 30.46
N VAL A 111 0.04 -17.41 31.24
CA VAL A 111 1.43 -17.07 30.91
C VAL A 111 2.23 -18.37 30.84
N GLY A 112 2.44 -18.88 29.62
CA GLY A 112 3.21 -20.09 29.35
C GLY A 112 3.93 -19.97 28.02
N GLY A 113 5.27 -20.05 28.03
CA GLY A 113 6.10 -19.89 26.82
C GLY A 113 6.13 -21.13 25.92
N GLY A 114 4.95 -21.62 25.51
CA GLY A 114 4.79 -22.75 24.60
C GLY A 114 3.83 -22.50 23.42
N ASP A 115 2.99 -21.47 23.51
CA ASP A 115 1.88 -21.26 22.57
C ASP A 115 2.33 -20.70 21.21
N ASP A 116 3.38 -19.85 21.19
CA ASP A 116 3.87 -19.16 19.99
C ASP A 116 4.16 -20.13 18.84
N ALA A 117 4.91 -21.20 19.11
CA ALA A 117 5.29 -22.19 18.10
C ALA A 117 4.08 -22.97 17.53
N SER A 118 3.00 -23.10 18.30
CA SER A 118 1.75 -23.71 17.82
C SER A 118 1.02 -22.76 16.87
N ALA A 119 0.92 -21.48 17.21
CA ALA A 119 0.31 -20.47 16.36
C ALA A 119 1.10 -20.26 15.04
N SER A 120 2.43 -20.26 15.12
CA SER A 120 3.33 -20.25 13.96
C SER A 120 3.07 -21.43 13.01
N SER A 121 2.82 -22.63 13.54
CA SER A 121 2.49 -23.82 12.72
C SER A 121 1.11 -23.68 12.07
N GLU A 122 0.07 -23.33 12.84
CA GLU A 122 -1.31 -23.21 12.34
C GLU A 122 -1.42 -22.18 11.20
N ILE A 123 -0.69 -21.06 11.30
CA ILE A 123 -0.60 -20.05 10.23
C ILE A 123 0.06 -20.65 8.98
N LEU A 124 1.12 -21.45 9.11
CA LEU A 124 1.82 -22.04 7.96
C LEU A 124 1.08 -23.24 7.35
N ASP A 125 0.29 -23.98 8.12
CA ASP A 125 -0.58 -25.06 7.61
C ASP A 125 -1.71 -24.49 6.73
N LEU A 126 -2.31 -23.37 7.16
CA LEU A 126 -3.34 -22.65 6.41
C LEU A 126 -2.73 -21.86 5.21
N TYR A 127 -1.66 -21.12 5.49
CA TYR A 127 -0.99 -20.17 4.61
C TYR A 127 0.52 -20.47 4.42
N PRO A 128 0.89 -21.59 3.76
CA PRO A 128 2.28 -22.00 3.54
C PRO A 128 3.07 -21.08 2.60
N GLY A 129 2.44 -20.05 2.04
CA GLY A 129 3.08 -18.98 1.29
C GLY A 129 3.55 -17.82 2.17
N THR A 130 3.17 -17.74 3.45
CA THR A 130 3.60 -16.67 4.37
C THR A 130 5.10 -16.74 4.68
N ALA A 131 5.78 -15.60 4.59
CA ALA A 131 7.13 -15.44 5.15
C ALA A 131 7.01 -15.02 6.62
N LEU A 132 6.82 -16.01 7.51
CA LEU A 132 6.37 -15.79 8.89
C LEU A 132 7.19 -14.73 9.67
N THR A 133 8.51 -14.87 9.73
CA THR A 133 9.37 -13.88 10.42
C THR A 133 9.28 -12.47 9.84
N ARG A 134 8.98 -12.34 8.53
CA ARG A 134 8.79 -11.06 7.85
C ARG A 134 7.39 -10.49 8.15
N MET A 135 6.38 -11.35 8.29
CA MET A 135 5.03 -10.99 8.75
C MET A 135 5.05 -10.45 10.18
N GLU A 136 5.71 -11.18 11.09
CA GLU A 136 5.90 -10.81 12.50
C GLU A 136 6.61 -9.45 12.61
N ASN A 137 7.75 -9.29 11.93
CA ASN A 137 8.48 -8.02 11.89
C ASN A 137 7.63 -6.85 11.32
N ALA A 138 6.76 -7.10 10.34
CA ALA A 138 5.90 -6.06 9.75
C ALA A 138 4.74 -5.67 10.69
N ARG A 139 4.13 -6.64 11.36
CA ARG A 139 3.12 -6.42 12.40
C ARG A 139 3.71 -5.63 13.57
N ASP A 140 4.91 -5.99 14.02
CA ASP A 140 5.61 -5.32 15.12
C ASP A 140 6.05 -3.89 14.73
N ARG A 141 6.53 -3.68 13.48
CA ARG A 141 6.77 -2.32 12.96
C ARG A 141 5.47 -1.50 12.96
N ALA A 142 4.34 -2.04 12.50
CA ALA A 142 3.06 -1.34 12.48
C ALA A 142 2.53 -1.00 13.89
N ALA A 143 2.59 -1.95 14.83
CA ALA A 143 2.21 -1.74 16.23
C ALA A 143 3.12 -0.74 16.97
N SER A 144 4.34 -0.49 16.47
CA SER A 144 5.25 0.53 17.03
C SER A 144 4.92 1.97 16.62
N LEU A 145 4.01 2.19 15.65
CA LEU A 145 3.65 3.52 15.15
C LEU A 145 2.64 4.21 16.07
N THR A 146 2.99 5.39 16.58
CA THR A 146 2.12 6.17 17.46
C THR A 146 1.06 6.95 16.70
N GLU A 147 -0.04 7.31 17.37
CA GLU A 147 -1.08 8.16 16.79
C GLU A 147 -0.54 9.52 16.33
N ASP A 148 0.42 10.11 17.05
CA ASP A 148 1.13 11.34 16.62
C ASP A 148 1.92 11.15 15.32
N GLN A 149 2.45 9.95 15.08
CA GLN A 149 3.15 9.63 13.84
C GLN A 149 2.18 9.39 12.67
N LEU A 150 1.01 8.81 12.95
CA LEU A 150 -0.02 8.47 11.97
C LEU A 150 -1.04 9.58 11.69
N SER A 151 -1.01 10.67 12.45
CA SER A 151 -1.90 11.85 12.31
C SER A 151 -1.20 13.06 11.66
N ARG A 152 -0.14 12.82 10.89
CA ARG A 152 0.66 13.86 10.22
C ARG A 152 0.14 14.14 8.80
N ASP A 153 0.90 14.91 8.03
CA ASP A 153 0.71 15.00 6.58
C ASP A 153 0.78 13.60 5.94
N TRP A 154 -0.15 13.31 5.04
CA TRP A 154 -0.32 11.98 4.45
C TRP A 154 0.94 11.48 3.73
N SER A 155 1.75 12.34 3.09
CA SER A 155 3.01 11.91 2.48
C SER A 155 3.98 11.29 3.50
N SER A 156 4.01 11.84 4.72
CA SER A 156 4.81 11.32 5.83
C SER A 156 4.21 10.04 6.42
N VAL A 157 2.87 9.94 6.45
CA VAL A 157 2.18 8.76 6.98
C VAL A 157 2.31 7.57 6.02
N ARG A 158 2.11 7.76 4.71
CA ARG A 158 2.34 6.72 3.70
C ARG A 158 3.78 6.20 3.71
N ALA A 159 4.78 7.07 3.92
CA ALA A 159 6.17 6.64 4.07
C ALA A 159 6.38 5.71 5.30
N LEU A 160 5.69 5.97 6.42
CA LEU A 160 5.71 5.09 7.60
C LEU A 160 4.94 3.78 7.35
N LEU A 161 3.82 3.81 6.61
CA LEU A 161 3.08 2.62 6.20
C LEU A 161 3.93 1.70 5.29
N LEU A 162 4.62 2.27 4.30
CA LEU A 162 5.58 1.52 3.47
C LEU A 162 6.70 0.89 4.31
N TRP A 163 7.32 1.67 5.21
CA TRP A 163 8.34 1.15 6.12
C TRP A 163 7.80 0.01 7.00
N ALA A 164 6.59 0.12 7.54
CA ALA A 164 5.97 -0.93 8.35
C ALA A 164 5.61 -2.19 7.55
N ALA A 165 5.29 -2.06 6.25
CA ALA A 165 5.09 -3.20 5.36
C ALA A 165 6.41 -3.83 4.88
N GLY A 166 7.56 -3.19 5.14
CA GLY A 166 8.84 -3.55 4.54
C GLY A 166 8.86 -3.33 3.03
N LEU A 167 8.31 -2.20 2.58
CA LEU A 167 8.32 -1.72 1.21
C LEU A 167 9.20 -0.47 1.09
N ARG A 168 9.93 -0.39 -0.01
CA ARG A 168 10.62 0.84 -0.46
C ARG A 168 9.58 1.76 -1.09
N ASP A 169 9.76 3.07 -0.93
CA ASP A 169 8.98 4.04 -1.71
C ASP A 169 9.64 4.22 -3.09
N LEU A 170 8.95 3.74 -4.13
CA LEU A 170 9.42 3.66 -5.51
C LEU A 170 8.33 4.25 -6.42
N THR A 171 8.22 5.57 -6.41
CA THR A 171 7.29 6.32 -7.27
C THR A 171 7.77 6.42 -8.71
N ASP A 172 9.09 6.52 -8.91
CA ASP A 172 9.71 6.97 -10.16
C ASP A 172 10.18 5.81 -11.06
N VAL A 173 9.53 4.64 -10.93
CA VAL A 173 9.78 3.44 -11.74
C VAL A 173 8.52 3.01 -12.49
N ALA A 174 8.67 2.29 -13.61
CA ALA A 174 7.54 1.86 -14.42
C ALA A 174 6.59 0.91 -13.66
N PRO A 175 5.27 0.88 -13.98
CA PRO A 175 4.35 -0.13 -13.49
C PRO A 175 4.89 -1.56 -13.74
N GLY A 176 4.75 -2.44 -12.74
CA GLY A 176 5.32 -3.80 -12.76
C GLY A 176 6.82 -3.87 -12.42
N ALA A 177 7.59 -2.78 -12.55
CA ALA A 177 9.01 -2.72 -12.18
C ALA A 177 9.25 -2.42 -10.69
N GLY A 178 8.31 -2.78 -9.82
CA GLY A 178 8.35 -2.50 -8.39
C GLY A 178 7.83 -1.12 -7.99
N ASN A 179 7.01 -0.46 -8.82
CA ASN A 179 6.38 0.81 -8.45
C ASN A 179 5.45 0.62 -7.23
N THR A 180 5.67 1.37 -6.16
CA THR A 180 4.84 1.33 -4.92
C THR A 180 4.02 2.60 -4.72
N GLY A 181 3.93 3.49 -5.73
CA GLY A 181 3.19 4.75 -5.66
C GLY A 181 1.71 4.58 -5.27
N HIS A 182 1.09 3.48 -5.71
CA HIS A 182 -0.30 3.12 -5.41
C HIS A 182 -0.48 2.45 -4.03
N CYS A 183 0.57 1.88 -3.44
CA CYS A 183 0.48 1.17 -2.16
C CYS A 183 -0.05 2.08 -1.05
N PHE A 184 -1.12 1.62 -0.39
CA PHE A 184 -1.88 2.32 0.66
C PHE A 184 -2.51 3.66 0.21
N ASN A 185 -2.38 4.04 -1.07
CA ASN A 185 -2.76 5.35 -1.61
C ASN A 185 -4.02 5.29 -2.51
N ASP A 186 -4.64 4.13 -2.63
CA ASP A 186 -5.94 3.94 -3.25
C ASP A 186 -6.86 3.07 -2.39
N PHE A 187 -8.02 2.72 -2.93
CA PHE A 187 -9.09 2.04 -2.22
C PHE A 187 -8.93 0.50 -2.11
N ASN A 188 -7.90 -0.10 -2.72
CA ASN A 188 -7.80 -1.55 -2.84
C ASN A 188 -6.44 -2.09 -2.38
N HIS A 189 -5.35 -1.42 -2.71
CA HIS A 189 -3.98 -1.91 -2.46
C HIS A 189 -3.51 -1.59 -1.02
N VAL A 190 -4.20 -2.13 -0.03
CA VAL A 190 -4.04 -1.78 1.40
C VAL A 190 -3.54 -2.91 2.29
N ASP A 191 -3.30 -4.08 1.73
CA ASP A 191 -2.86 -5.27 2.45
C ASP A 191 -1.33 -5.31 2.50
N ALA A 192 -0.72 -5.21 3.68
CA ALA A 192 0.71 -5.42 3.88
C ALA A 192 1.03 -6.93 3.87
N THR A 193 1.12 -7.51 2.68
CA THR A 193 1.30 -8.95 2.48
C THR A 193 2.78 -9.32 2.46
N THR A 194 3.16 -10.33 3.23
CA THR A 194 4.55 -10.76 3.45
C THR A 194 4.73 -12.24 3.15
N MET A 195 5.26 -12.54 1.97
CA MET A 195 5.23 -13.87 1.37
C MET A 195 6.62 -14.46 1.13
N SER A 196 6.71 -15.79 1.05
CA SER A 196 7.90 -16.48 0.57
C SER A 196 8.20 -16.08 -0.88
N LEU A 197 9.47 -15.92 -1.22
CA LEU A 197 9.85 -15.65 -2.62
C LEU A 197 9.50 -16.80 -3.56
N SER A 198 9.31 -18.04 -3.05
CA SER A 198 8.87 -19.20 -3.83
C SER A 198 7.44 -19.09 -4.37
N VAL A 199 6.58 -18.25 -3.77
CA VAL A 199 5.21 -17.98 -4.25
C VAL A 199 5.07 -16.59 -4.88
N SER A 200 6.10 -15.74 -4.81
CA SER A 200 6.03 -14.35 -5.30
C SER A 200 5.74 -14.23 -6.80
N ASP A 201 6.10 -15.23 -7.61
CA ASP A 201 5.81 -15.27 -9.05
C ASP A 201 4.46 -15.93 -9.40
N ASN A 202 3.62 -16.27 -8.40
CA ASN A 202 2.26 -16.78 -8.63
C ASN A 202 1.43 -15.75 -9.42
N GLU A 203 0.50 -16.24 -10.25
CA GLU A 203 -0.50 -15.46 -10.98
C GLU A 203 -1.88 -15.71 -10.37
N ASN A 204 -2.82 -14.76 -10.47
CA ASN A 204 -4.18 -14.89 -9.91
C ASN A 204 -4.96 -16.11 -10.44
N ARG A 205 -4.77 -16.47 -11.73
CA ARG A 205 -5.44 -17.59 -12.42
C ARG A 205 -6.97 -17.63 -12.31
N GLY A 206 -7.59 -16.48 -12.03
CA GLY A 206 -9.04 -16.36 -11.82
C GLY A 206 -9.53 -16.75 -10.42
N GLN A 207 -8.63 -16.97 -9.45
CA GLN A 207 -8.98 -17.30 -8.07
C GLN A 207 -9.66 -16.12 -7.36
N VAL A 208 -9.11 -14.91 -7.47
CA VAL A 208 -9.74 -13.67 -6.99
C VAL A 208 -10.51 -13.01 -8.12
N SER A 209 -11.81 -12.76 -7.88
CA SER A 209 -12.68 -12.05 -8.83
C SER A 209 -12.28 -10.59 -9.00
N GLY A 210 -12.38 -10.06 -10.22
CA GLY A 210 -11.97 -8.70 -10.57
C GLY A 210 -10.46 -8.50 -10.81
N ILE A 211 -9.62 -9.46 -10.43
CA ILE A 211 -8.16 -9.38 -10.58
C ILE A 211 -7.70 -10.06 -11.89
N ALA A 212 -6.80 -9.42 -12.62
CA ALA A 212 -6.31 -9.91 -13.91
C ALA A 212 -5.72 -11.33 -13.79
N PHE A 213 -6.14 -12.26 -14.67
CA PHE A 213 -5.76 -13.68 -14.60
C PHE A 213 -4.25 -13.90 -14.47
N GLY A 214 -3.44 -13.25 -15.31
CA GLY A 214 -1.98 -13.35 -15.30
C GLY A 214 -1.28 -12.32 -14.42
N ASN A 215 -1.79 -11.99 -13.22
CA ASN A 215 -1.23 -10.93 -12.35
C ASN A 215 0.23 -11.17 -11.89
N ARG A 216 1.23 -10.73 -12.67
CA ARG A 216 2.67 -10.99 -12.41
C ARG A 216 3.32 -9.95 -11.49
N LEU A 217 3.20 -10.12 -10.18
CA LEU A 217 3.78 -9.19 -9.20
C LEU A 217 5.24 -9.52 -8.81
N GLY A 218 5.67 -10.78 -8.93
CA GLY A 218 6.98 -11.29 -8.45
C GLY A 218 8.22 -10.43 -8.73
N PRO A 219 8.46 -9.95 -9.98
CA PRO A 219 9.56 -9.04 -10.27
C PRO A 219 9.49 -7.73 -9.47
N GLY A 220 8.30 -7.15 -9.34
CA GLY A 220 8.06 -5.94 -8.55
C GLY A 220 8.23 -6.17 -7.05
N ILE A 221 7.74 -7.30 -6.54
CA ILE A 221 7.90 -7.74 -5.14
C ILE A 221 9.39 -7.79 -4.77
N LYS A 222 10.21 -8.44 -5.60
CA LYS A 222 11.66 -8.60 -5.38
C LYS A 222 12.43 -7.27 -5.38
N VAL A 223 11.98 -6.29 -6.18
CA VAL A 223 12.59 -4.95 -6.26
C VAL A 223 12.14 -4.04 -5.11
N ALA A 224 10.85 -4.04 -4.78
CA ALA A 224 10.26 -3.16 -3.78
C ALA A 224 10.49 -3.61 -2.34
N SER A 225 10.82 -4.88 -2.09
CA SER A 225 11.03 -5.40 -0.75
C SER A 225 12.21 -4.73 -0.03
N ASP A 226 11.96 -4.21 1.17
CA ASP A 226 12.98 -3.84 2.15
C ASP A 226 13.68 -5.12 2.66
N PRO A 227 15.00 -5.30 2.49
CA PRO A 227 15.72 -6.45 3.05
C PRO A 227 15.78 -6.42 4.58
N ASP A 228 15.70 -5.23 5.21
CA ASP A 228 15.86 -5.06 6.65
C ASP A 228 14.61 -5.51 7.45
N LEU A 229 13.55 -5.99 6.76
CA LEU A 229 12.41 -6.67 7.36
C LEU A 229 12.63 -8.19 7.51
N GLY A 230 13.67 -8.76 6.89
CA GLY A 230 13.98 -10.20 6.94
C GLY A 230 13.61 -10.98 5.67
N PRO A 231 13.74 -12.32 5.69
CA PRO A 231 13.63 -13.17 4.48
C PRO A 231 12.21 -13.19 3.91
N GLY A 232 12.10 -13.35 2.59
CA GLY A 232 10.83 -13.28 1.86
C GLY A 232 10.71 -12.00 1.03
N GLY A 233 9.48 -11.64 0.68
CA GLY A 233 9.15 -10.38 0.02
C GLY A 233 7.89 -9.74 0.59
N SER A 234 7.71 -8.45 0.32
CA SER A 234 6.52 -7.66 0.70
C SER A 234 5.79 -7.13 -0.53
N TRP A 235 4.47 -6.95 -0.44
CA TRP A 235 3.67 -6.21 -1.42
C TRP A 235 2.43 -5.56 -0.79
N CYS A 236 1.85 -4.59 -1.49
CA CYS A 236 0.52 -4.04 -1.20
C CYS A 236 -0.53 -4.77 -2.06
N THR A 237 -1.19 -5.80 -1.51
CA THR A 237 -2.17 -6.59 -2.29
C THR A 237 -3.59 -6.01 -2.22
N CYS A 238 -4.42 -6.43 -3.18
CA CYS A 238 -5.82 -5.99 -3.29
C CYS A 238 -6.68 -6.65 -2.21
N ALA A 239 -7.35 -5.83 -1.39
CA ALA A 239 -8.23 -6.24 -0.30
C ALA A 239 -9.61 -6.79 -0.75
N GLN A 240 -9.94 -6.69 -2.04
CA GLN A 240 -11.17 -7.24 -2.61
C GLN A 240 -11.26 -8.77 -2.37
N GLY A 241 -12.28 -9.19 -1.60
CA GLY A 241 -12.42 -10.57 -1.10
C GLY A 241 -12.19 -10.70 0.42
N GLY A 242 -11.63 -9.68 1.08
CA GLY A 242 -11.32 -9.69 2.50
C GLY A 242 -12.53 -9.64 3.46
N ARG A 243 -13.75 -9.51 2.94
CA ARG A 243 -15.00 -9.69 3.71
C ARG A 243 -15.33 -11.17 3.96
N SER A 244 -14.89 -12.06 3.09
CA SER A 244 -15.17 -13.50 3.21
C SER A 244 -14.48 -14.09 4.45
N GLU A 245 -15.00 -15.22 4.94
CA GLU A 245 -14.41 -15.98 6.04
C GLU A 245 -14.36 -17.46 5.63
N PRO A 246 -13.18 -18.02 5.26
CA PRO A 246 -11.88 -17.36 5.20
C PRO A 246 -11.82 -16.25 4.12
N PRO A 247 -10.88 -15.29 4.21
CA PRO A 247 -10.70 -14.25 3.20
C PRO A 247 -10.39 -14.81 1.80
N GLU A 248 -10.99 -14.19 0.78
CA GLU A 248 -10.86 -14.59 -0.63
C GLU A 248 -10.09 -13.54 -1.45
N ASP A 249 -9.18 -12.80 -0.79
CA ASP A 249 -8.39 -11.73 -1.39
C ASP A 249 -7.05 -12.19 -1.99
N VAL A 250 -6.28 -11.25 -2.56
CA VAL A 250 -5.04 -11.55 -3.29
C VAL A 250 -3.93 -12.09 -2.37
N ALA A 251 -3.89 -11.70 -1.09
CA ALA A 251 -2.92 -12.27 -0.15
C ALA A 251 -3.18 -13.76 0.06
N HIS A 252 -4.44 -14.08 0.35
CA HIS A 252 -4.85 -15.39 0.82
C HIS A 252 -5.01 -16.42 -0.32
N LEU A 253 -5.47 -16.00 -1.51
CA LEU A 253 -5.68 -16.91 -2.64
C LEU A 253 -4.48 -16.98 -3.61
N GLN A 254 -3.94 -15.85 -4.08
CA GLN A 254 -2.85 -15.84 -5.06
C GLN A 254 -1.51 -16.20 -4.40
N PHE A 255 -1.21 -15.64 -3.23
CA PHE A 255 0.07 -15.87 -2.53
C PHE A 255 0.00 -16.92 -1.43
N ARG A 256 -1.19 -17.41 -1.06
CA ARG A 256 -1.39 -18.29 0.11
C ARG A 256 -0.70 -17.78 1.36
N SER A 257 -0.84 -16.47 1.61
CA SER A 257 -0.20 -15.76 2.71
C SER A 257 -1.24 -15.07 3.58
N ALA A 258 -1.12 -15.23 4.90
CA ALA A 258 -1.63 -14.24 5.84
C ALA A 258 -1.03 -12.86 5.53
N ILE A 259 -1.78 -11.81 5.84
CA ILE A 259 -1.30 -10.43 5.83
C ILE A 259 -0.58 -10.10 7.15
N ALA A 260 0.41 -9.22 7.11
CA ALA A 260 0.96 -8.65 8.34
C ALA A 260 -0.01 -7.63 8.95
N TRP A 261 -0.67 -6.81 8.10
CA TRP A 261 -1.74 -5.88 8.49
C TRP A 261 -2.54 -5.32 7.29
N LYS A 262 -3.69 -4.68 7.58
CA LYS A 262 -4.62 -4.02 6.63
C LYS A 262 -5.04 -2.62 7.13
N LEU A 263 -5.40 -1.70 6.23
CA LEU A 263 -5.94 -0.36 6.52
C LEU A 263 -7.49 -0.41 6.71
N GLY A 264 -8.09 0.25 7.72
CA GLY A 264 -9.47 -0.07 8.20
C GLY A 264 -10.45 1.07 8.59
N ALA A 265 -11.78 0.76 8.69
CA ALA A 265 -12.94 1.64 8.98
C ALA A 265 -14.32 0.97 9.20
N PHE A 266 -15.37 1.81 9.22
CA PHE A 266 -16.77 1.69 9.68
C PHE A 266 -17.71 2.59 8.78
N TYR A 267 -19.05 2.63 8.95
CA TYR A 267 -19.98 3.79 8.72
C TYR A 267 -21.34 3.62 9.44
N LEU A 268 -21.96 4.73 9.89
CA LEU A 268 -23.38 4.78 10.27
C LEU A 268 -24.03 6.16 10.02
N THR A 269 -25.22 6.14 9.42
CA THR A 269 -26.10 7.28 9.19
C THR A 269 -26.94 7.59 10.43
N LEU A 270 -27.01 8.86 10.86
CA LEU A 270 -28.12 9.37 11.66
C LEU A 270 -29.09 10.11 10.73
N GLY A 271 -30.12 9.40 10.27
CA GLY A 271 -31.20 10.00 9.47
C GLY A 271 -32.34 10.51 10.35
N PRO A 272 -32.68 11.81 10.31
CA PRO A 272 -33.96 12.29 10.83
C PRO A 272 -35.11 11.83 9.91
N SER A 273 -36.27 11.55 10.50
CA SER A 273 -37.50 11.15 9.79
C SER A 273 -37.86 12.09 8.63
N LEU A 274 -37.96 11.54 7.40
CA LEU A 274 -38.51 12.23 6.25
C LEU A 274 -39.54 11.33 5.54
N SER A 275 -40.79 11.43 5.98
CA SER A 275 -41.92 10.70 5.41
C SER A 275 -42.34 11.26 4.05
N ILE A 276 -42.20 10.48 2.99
CA ILE A 276 -42.75 10.81 1.66
C ILE A 276 -44.15 10.17 1.55
N PRO A 277 -45.23 10.95 1.31
CA PRO A 277 -46.56 10.40 1.09
C PRO A 277 -46.67 9.77 -0.32
N ALA A 278 -47.36 8.64 -0.42
CA ALA A 278 -47.62 7.99 -1.70
C ALA A 278 -48.73 8.70 -2.50
N ARG A 279 -48.42 9.10 -3.74
CA ARG A 279 -49.27 9.47 -4.90
C ARG A 279 -48.33 10.01 -6.00
N ASP A 280 -48.57 9.85 -7.30
CA ASP A 280 -49.64 9.18 -8.05
C ASP A 280 -49.05 8.34 -9.19
N ALA A 281 -49.88 7.49 -9.81
CA ALA A 281 -49.46 6.62 -10.91
C ALA A 281 -49.39 7.35 -12.27
N PHE A 282 -48.51 6.87 -13.15
CA PHE A 282 -48.59 7.11 -14.60
C PHE A 282 -48.28 5.81 -15.35
N GLU A 283 -49.10 5.50 -16.35
CA GLU A 283 -48.89 4.34 -17.22
C GLU A 283 -47.72 4.56 -18.18
N LEU A 284 -47.02 3.49 -18.53
CA LEU A 284 -46.21 3.45 -19.75
C LEU A 284 -46.27 2.06 -20.38
N HIS A 285 -46.34 2.01 -21.70
CA HIS A 285 -46.75 0.82 -22.47
C HIS A 285 -45.82 -0.39 -22.31
N LEU A 286 -46.44 -1.58 -22.27
CA LEU A 286 -45.76 -2.86 -22.39
C LEU A 286 -45.54 -3.22 -23.87
N THR A 287 -44.29 -3.53 -24.23
CA THR A 287 -43.94 -4.36 -25.39
C THR A 287 -43.00 -5.49 -24.93
N PRO A 288 -42.99 -6.66 -25.60
CA PRO A 288 -42.53 -7.89 -24.98
C PRO A 288 -41.02 -7.99 -24.82
N MET A 289 -40.57 -8.52 -23.67
CA MET A 289 -39.15 -8.80 -23.45
C MET A 289 -38.65 -9.92 -24.37
N ASN A 290 -37.42 -9.76 -24.86
CA ASN A 290 -36.55 -10.89 -25.18
C ASN A 290 -35.15 -10.64 -24.61
N SER A 291 -34.68 -11.58 -23.78
CA SER A 291 -33.28 -11.75 -23.34
C SER A 291 -32.43 -10.49 -23.08
N ASN A 292 -32.66 -9.78 -21.96
CA ASN A 292 -31.61 -9.30 -21.04
C ASN A 292 -32.24 -8.54 -19.84
N PRO A 293 -31.96 -8.92 -18.58
CA PRO A 293 -32.37 -8.11 -17.43
C PRO A 293 -31.48 -6.85 -17.32
N PRO A 294 -32.05 -5.65 -17.07
CA PRO A 294 -31.25 -4.46 -16.81
C PRO A 294 -30.52 -4.57 -15.46
N SER A 295 -29.29 -4.06 -15.40
CA SER A 295 -28.43 -4.10 -14.21
C SER A 295 -28.87 -3.10 -13.13
N LEU A 296 -30.00 -3.36 -12.47
CA LEU A 296 -30.50 -2.63 -11.31
C LEU A 296 -30.25 -3.43 -10.03
N CYS A 297 -29.00 -3.41 -9.53
CA CYS A 297 -28.62 -4.05 -8.26
C CYS A 297 -27.53 -3.28 -7.50
N MET A 298 -28.01 -2.39 -6.62
CA MET A 298 -27.41 -2.02 -5.32
C MET A 298 -26.06 -1.29 -5.29
N GLU A 299 -25.79 -0.67 -4.13
CA GLU A 299 -24.93 0.49 -4.02
C GLU A 299 -23.58 0.21 -3.34
N TRP A 300 -22.53 0.52 -4.11
CA TRP A 300 -21.29 1.21 -3.75
C TRP A 300 -20.62 0.93 -2.39
N PRO A 301 -19.36 0.44 -2.40
CA PRO A 301 -18.70 0.07 -1.17
C PRO A 301 -17.54 1.01 -0.78
N SER A 302 -17.30 1.37 0.52
CA SER A 302 -15.91 1.27 1.08
C SER A 302 -15.44 2.05 2.44
N VAL A 303 -14.11 2.20 2.84
CA VAL A 303 -13.39 2.46 4.19
C VAL A 303 -12.51 3.71 4.15
N TRP A 304 -12.53 4.40 5.29
CA TRP A 304 -11.47 4.94 6.18
C TRP A 304 -12.23 5.45 7.45
N VAL A 305 -11.83 5.25 8.71
CA VAL A 305 -12.73 5.38 9.89
C VAL A 305 -13.68 6.61 9.79
N PRO A 306 -14.99 6.38 9.60
CA PRO A 306 -15.98 7.28 8.98
C PRO A 306 -16.39 8.46 9.84
N PHE A 307 -16.12 8.34 11.13
CA PHE A 307 -16.54 9.29 12.13
C PHE A 307 -15.81 10.61 11.82
N GLY A 308 -16.58 11.66 11.51
CA GLY A 308 -16.03 12.89 10.97
C GLY A 308 -15.47 12.74 9.54
N GLY A 309 -16.23 12.13 8.62
CA GLY A 309 -15.93 12.18 7.17
C GLY A 309 -14.76 11.29 6.74
N PHE A 310 -14.72 10.07 7.28
CA PHE A 310 -13.71 9.07 6.93
C PHE A 310 -12.26 9.59 7.16
N SER A 311 -12.03 10.34 8.25
CA SER A 311 -10.80 11.10 8.50
C SER A 311 -9.76 10.38 9.35
N ARG A 312 -10.16 9.37 10.12
CA ARG A 312 -9.26 8.47 10.87
C ARG A 312 -9.00 7.20 10.05
N PHE A 313 -7.97 6.41 10.39
CA PHE A 313 -7.87 5.00 9.99
C PHE A 313 -7.45 4.12 11.17
N VAL A 314 -7.61 2.81 11.02
CA VAL A 314 -6.95 1.80 11.89
C VAL A 314 -6.03 0.93 11.05
N LEU A 315 -4.97 0.41 11.67
CA LEU A 315 -4.24 -0.76 11.19
C LEU A 315 -4.72 -1.98 11.96
N VAL A 316 -5.06 -3.06 11.27
CA VAL A 316 -5.47 -4.35 11.86
C VAL A 316 -4.60 -5.49 11.35
N ASP A 317 -4.34 -6.51 12.17
CA ASP A 317 -3.67 -7.75 11.75
C ASP A 317 -4.59 -8.72 11.00
N ASP A 318 -4.10 -9.93 10.68
CA ASP A 318 -4.91 -10.91 9.96
C ASP A 318 -6.17 -11.37 10.72
N ALA A 319 -6.14 -11.39 12.06
CA ALA A 319 -7.30 -11.72 12.89
C ALA A 319 -8.33 -10.58 12.97
N GLY A 320 -8.00 -9.39 12.44
CA GLY A 320 -8.78 -8.17 12.59
C GLY A 320 -8.55 -7.45 13.92
N ALA A 321 -7.50 -7.81 14.68
CA ALA A 321 -7.13 -7.14 15.91
C ALA A 321 -6.37 -5.85 15.61
N GLN A 322 -6.63 -4.79 16.38
CA GLN A 322 -6.03 -3.47 16.15
C GLN A 322 -4.55 -3.45 16.53
N LEU A 323 -3.72 -2.86 15.66
CA LEU A 323 -2.32 -2.56 15.89
C LEU A 323 -2.07 -1.06 16.16
N ALA A 324 -2.65 -0.18 15.35
CA ALA A 324 -2.44 1.27 15.44
C ALA A 324 -3.62 2.08 14.85
N THR A 325 -3.59 3.41 15.00
CA THR A 325 -4.60 4.34 14.46
C THR A 325 -4.02 5.74 14.24
N GLY A 326 -4.60 6.53 13.34
CA GLY A 326 -4.23 7.94 13.14
C GLY A 326 -5.28 8.74 12.38
N VAL A 327 -5.16 10.07 12.42
CA VAL A 327 -6.03 11.05 11.77
C VAL A 327 -5.21 11.95 10.82
N PRO A 328 -4.73 11.42 9.69
CA PRO A 328 -3.81 12.14 8.81
C PRO A 328 -4.51 13.24 8.01
N THR A 329 -3.72 14.18 7.51
CA THR A 329 -4.19 15.38 6.83
C THR A 329 -3.31 15.70 5.60
N GLY A 330 -3.58 16.80 4.90
CA GLY A 330 -2.70 17.31 3.84
C GLY A 330 -2.97 16.75 2.44
N PRO A 331 -2.21 17.22 1.42
CA PRO A 331 -2.34 16.78 0.04
C PRO A 331 -1.95 15.31 -0.17
N GLY A 332 -2.52 14.69 -1.19
CA GLY A 332 -2.26 13.28 -1.55
C GLY A 332 -3.00 12.25 -0.69
N LEU A 333 -3.60 12.66 0.43
CA LEU A 333 -4.58 11.87 1.18
C LEU A 333 -5.66 11.34 0.21
N PRO A 334 -5.99 10.04 0.21
CA PRO A 334 -7.02 9.50 -0.69
C PRO A 334 -8.32 10.29 -0.54
N SER A 335 -9.04 10.50 -1.64
CA SER A 335 -10.26 11.33 -1.65
C SER A 335 -11.30 10.78 -0.68
N GLN A 336 -12.25 11.61 -0.20
CA GLN A 336 -13.31 11.08 0.68
C GLN A 336 -14.04 9.90 0.03
N ARG A 337 -14.17 9.87 -1.32
CA ARG A 337 -14.73 8.72 -2.03
C ARG A 337 -13.81 7.49 -2.01
N GLU A 338 -12.50 7.62 -2.14
CA GLU A 338 -11.57 6.46 -2.00
C GLU A 338 -11.52 5.95 -0.56
N ARG A 339 -11.64 6.89 0.37
CA ARG A 339 -11.90 6.70 1.79
C ARG A 339 -13.34 6.28 2.07
N GLU A 340 -14.21 6.23 1.08
CA GLU A 340 -15.49 5.52 1.07
C GLU A 340 -15.38 4.36 0.06
N MET A 341 -14.17 3.89 -0.30
CA MET A 341 -13.94 2.77 -1.26
C MET A 341 -13.14 1.52 -0.78
N ASN A 342 -12.82 1.34 0.52
CA ASN A 342 -12.12 0.15 1.12
C ASN A 342 -12.71 -0.77 2.34
N TYR A 343 -13.78 -0.42 3.13
CA TYR A 343 -14.67 -1.02 4.21
C TYR A 343 -15.79 -1.95 3.79
N GLU A 344 -16.83 -1.53 3.07
CA GLU A 344 -17.94 -2.37 2.63
C GLU A 344 -17.46 -3.63 1.84
N ILE A 345 -16.28 -3.61 1.19
CA ILE A 345 -15.58 -4.82 0.67
C ILE A 345 -14.94 -5.71 1.76
N LEU A 346 -14.97 -5.27 3.02
CA LEU A 346 -14.56 -5.89 4.28
C LEU A 346 -15.68 -5.92 5.37
N ARG A 347 -16.86 -5.29 5.15
CA ARG A 347 -17.81 -4.88 6.21
C ARG A 347 -18.61 -6.05 6.74
N GLY A 348 -18.65 -6.19 8.05
CA GLY A 348 -19.14 -7.41 8.70
C GLY A 348 -18.19 -8.61 8.53
N GLY A 349 -17.10 -8.46 7.77
CA GLY A 349 -15.94 -9.35 7.81
C GLY A 349 -15.00 -8.97 8.96
N ARG A 350 -13.94 -9.76 9.16
CA ARG A 350 -13.09 -9.64 10.36
C ARG A 350 -12.31 -8.32 10.47
N TYR A 351 -11.81 -7.79 9.36
CA TYR A 351 -10.99 -6.57 9.33
C TYR A 351 -11.76 -5.28 9.66
N ALA A 352 -13.09 -5.28 9.54
CA ALA A 352 -13.93 -4.14 9.89
C ALA A 352 -14.07 -3.94 11.42
N ARG A 353 -13.96 -5.03 12.21
CA ARG A 353 -14.34 -5.10 13.64
C ARG A 353 -13.69 -4.00 14.50
N ALA A 354 -12.40 -3.73 14.33
CA ALA A 354 -11.69 -2.73 15.14
C ALA A 354 -12.24 -1.31 14.94
N ALA A 355 -12.61 -0.96 13.72
CA ALA A 355 -13.19 0.34 13.43
C ALA A 355 -14.69 0.40 13.72
N ASP A 356 -15.42 -0.71 13.53
CA ASP A 356 -16.79 -0.91 14.04
C ASP A 356 -16.86 -0.88 15.59
N ALA A 357 -15.72 -0.89 16.30
CA ALA A 357 -15.63 -0.61 17.73
C ALA A 357 -15.40 0.89 18.03
N TYR A 358 -14.43 1.55 17.35
CA TYR A 358 -14.24 3.02 17.44
C TYR A 358 -15.55 3.77 17.16
N ALA A 359 -16.30 3.28 16.17
CA ALA A 359 -17.67 3.62 15.84
C ALA A 359 -18.58 3.90 17.05
N ALA A 360 -18.81 2.84 17.83
CA ALA A 360 -19.79 2.80 18.91
C ALA A 360 -19.26 3.46 20.19
N ALA A 361 -17.97 3.82 20.22
CA ALA A 361 -17.36 4.67 21.24
C ALA A 361 -17.51 6.16 20.90
N GLY A 362 -17.27 6.56 19.64
CA GLY A 362 -17.37 7.95 19.17
C GLY A 362 -18.81 8.47 18.98
N ALA A 363 -19.80 7.59 19.00
CA ALA A 363 -21.23 7.92 18.93
C ALA A 363 -21.91 8.07 20.31
N ARG A 364 -21.14 8.35 21.38
CA ARG A 364 -21.62 8.48 22.77
C ARG A 364 -21.22 9.83 23.37
#